data_AF-A0A852CMQ2-F1
#
_entry.id   AF-A0A852CMQ2-F1
#
_cell.length_a   1.000
_cell.length_b   1.000
_cell.length_c   1.000
_cell.angle_alpha   90.00
_cell.angle_beta   90.00
_cell.angle_gamma   90.00
#
_symmetry.space_group_name_H-M   'P 1'
#
loop_
_entity.id
_entity.type
_entity.pdbx_description
1 polymer ?
#
loop_
_entity_poly.entity_id
_entity_poly.type
_entity_poly.pdbx_seq_one_letter_code
_entity_poly.pdbx_strand_id
1 'polypeptide(L)'
;YLVDTLAGDPEVLQADAEIYYENLFKKSSSTHDVFSIPGGEEVVKLEDSCVCFVPLYRNNPTCKVLLLTDPKDKETVLAVYLNQRWWPVEDVVKTADPSRDGLVSVQTFGERIVLFVLNYIIFGILEGSSANDAFFLPHSATECAKILWRNGEAVAFYSVKMKGTVILETRFHWFLI
;
A
#
# COMPACT_ATOMS: atom_id res chain seq x y z
N TYR A 1 -4.17 3.88 -16.53
CA TYR A 1 -2.82 4.17 -16.00
C TYR A 1 -2.67 3.39 -14.72
N LEU A 2 -1.67 2.54 -14.56
CA LEU A 2 -1.49 1.71 -13.36
C LEU A 2 -0.48 2.34 -12.40
N VAL A 3 -0.51 1.91 -11.13
CA VAL A 3 0.20 2.58 -10.02
C VAL A 3 1.72 2.59 -10.21
N ASP A 4 2.28 1.61 -10.89
CA ASP A 4 3.71 1.53 -11.17
C ASP A 4 4.20 2.54 -12.23
N THR A 5 3.28 3.12 -13.02
CA THR A 5 3.57 4.25 -13.93
C THR A 5 3.48 5.61 -13.27
N LEU A 6 3.15 5.67 -11.98
CA LEU A 6 3.17 6.92 -11.22
C LEU A 6 4.60 7.42 -11.07
N ALA A 7 5.03 8.26 -12.01
CA ALA A 7 6.21 9.13 -11.89
C ALA A 7 5.89 10.37 -11.02
N GLY A 8 5.02 10.21 -10.02
CA GLY A 8 4.56 11.29 -9.15
C GLY A 8 5.58 11.56 -8.04
N ASP A 9 5.81 12.84 -7.77
CA ASP A 9 6.54 13.28 -6.59
C ASP A 9 5.78 12.85 -5.31
N PRO A 10 6.42 12.13 -4.36
CA PRO A 10 5.79 11.73 -3.10
C PRO A 10 5.16 12.90 -2.34
N GLU A 11 5.77 14.09 -2.41
CA GLU A 11 5.29 15.28 -1.70
C GLU A 11 3.96 15.78 -2.30
N VAL A 12 3.85 15.74 -3.63
CA VAL A 12 2.63 16.13 -4.35
C VAL A 12 1.49 15.15 -4.05
N LEU A 13 1.78 13.85 -4.11
CA LEU A 13 0.78 12.81 -3.82
C LEU A 13 0.27 12.91 -2.39
N GLN A 14 1.15 13.22 -1.44
CA GLN A 14 0.77 13.43 -0.06
C GLN A 14 -0.07 14.70 0.13
N ALA A 15 0.34 15.83 -0.45
CA ALA A 15 -0.42 17.08 -0.36
C ALA A 15 -1.83 16.92 -0.95
N ASP A 16 -1.96 16.22 -2.09
CA ASP A 16 -3.25 15.91 -2.70
C ASP A 16 -4.14 15.05 -1.80
N ALA A 17 -3.57 14.07 -1.10
CA ALA A 17 -4.29 13.23 -0.16
C ALA A 17 -4.75 14.01 1.08
N GLU A 18 -3.91 14.91 1.61
CA GLU A 18 -4.25 15.78 2.74
C GLU A 18 -5.38 16.75 2.38
N ILE A 19 -5.31 17.39 1.21
CA ILE A 19 -6.37 18.27 0.69
C ILE A 19 -7.69 17.49 0.53
N TYR A 20 -7.62 16.28 -0.02
CA TYR A 20 -8.80 15.42 -0.18
C TYR A 20 -9.42 15.06 1.17
N TYR A 21 -8.61 14.63 2.14
CA TYR A 21 -9.08 14.25 3.48
C TYR A 21 -9.74 15.44 4.21
N GLU A 22 -9.13 16.63 4.13
CA GLU A 22 -9.70 17.86 4.68
C GLU A 22 -11.05 18.24 4.04
N ASN A 23 -11.20 18.00 2.74
CA ASN A 23 -12.45 18.23 2.03
C ASN A 23 -13.53 17.21 2.42
N LEU A 24 -13.15 15.97 2.70
CA LEU A 24 -14.06 14.93 3.20
C LEU A 24 -14.69 15.36 4.53
N PHE A 25 -13.85 15.84 5.46
CA PHE A 25 -14.28 16.34 6.78
C PHE A 25 -15.18 17.59 6.68
N LYS A 26 -14.92 18.47 5.70
CA LYS A 26 -15.69 19.71 5.49
C LYS A 26 -17.02 19.48 4.77
N LYS A 27 -17.16 18.41 3.98
CA LYS A 27 -18.39 18.06 3.24
C LYS A 27 -19.44 17.46 4.19
N SER A 28 -20.00 18.28 5.09
CA SER A 28 -20.99 17.83 6.06
C SER A 28 -22.44 17.73 5.55
N SER A 29 -22.78 17.98 4.26
CA SER A 29 -24.23 18.00 3.92
C SER A 29 -24.78 17.93 2.48
N SER A 30 -24.18 17.31 1.45
CA SER A 30 -25.04 17.01 0.26
C SER A 30 -24.57 15.96 -0.74
N THR A 31 -23.28 15.68 -0.85
CA THR A 31 -22.76 14.65 -1.76
C THR A 31 -21.61 13.92 -1.07
N HIS A 32 -21.90 12.73 -0.55
CA HIS A 32 -20.85 11.85 -0.06
C HIS A 32 -20.14 11.25 -1.27
N ASP A 33 -18.81 11.34 -1.27
CA ASP A 33 -18.04 10.63 -2.28
C ASP A 33 -18.22 9.13 -2.05
N VAL A 34 -18.18 8.38 -3.13
CA VAL A 34 -18.55 6.96 -3.13
C VAL A 34 -17.45 6.14 -3.80
N PHE A 35 -17.12 5.01 -3.21
CA PHE A 35 -16.21 4.01 -3.78
C PHE A 35 -16.97 2.72 -4.11
N SER A 36 -16.85 2.24 -5.34
CA SER A 36 -17.42 0.95 -5.75
C SER A 36 -16.36 -0.13 -5.65
N ILE A 37 -16.66 -1.19 -4.92
CA ILE A 37 -15.74 -2.32 -4.78
C ILE A 37 -15.73 -3.10 -6.11
N PRO A 38 -14.57 -3.39 -6.71
CA PRO A 38 -14.50 -4.20 -7.92
C PRO A 38 -15.18 -5.57 -7.71
N GLY A 39 -16.05 -5.97 -8.64
CA GLY A 39 -16.75 -7.25 -8.59
C GLY A 39 -17.91 -7.36 -7.61
N GLY A 40 -18.23 -6.29 -6.86
CA GLY A 40 -19.39 -6.22 -5.96
C GLY A 40 -20.41 -5.16 -6.38
N GLU A 41 -21.68 -5.36 -6.01
CA GLU A 41 -22.70 -4.30 -6.06
C GLU A 41 -22.60 -3.34 -4.86
N GLU A 42 -21.68 -3.61 -3.91
CA GLU A 42 -21.52 -2.80 -2.71
C GLU A 42 -20.77 -1.50 -3.00
N VAL A 43 -21.38 -0.44 -2.49
CA VAL A 43 -21.00 0.95 -2.71
C VAL A 43 -20.67 1.54 -1.34
N VAL A 44 -19.38 1.76 -1.09
CA VAL A 44 -18.87 2.28 0.17
C VAL A 44 -19.03 3.80 0.17
N LYS A 45 -19.73 4.32 1.19
CA LYS A 45 -19.78 5.75 1.46
C LYS A 45 -18.45 6.17 2.07
N LEU A 46 -17.79 7.14 1.45
CA LEU A 46 -16.54 7.68 1.96
C LEU A 46 -16.87 8.61 3.12
N GLU A 47 -16.68 8.10 4.33
CA GLU A 47 -16.79 8.83 5.59
C GLU A 47 -15.42 8.86 6.27
N ASP A 48 -15.17 9.88 7.09
CA ASP A 48 -13.90 10.04 7.81
C ASP A 48 -13.56 8.83 8.69
N SER A 49 -14.58 8.09 9.13
CA SER A 49 -14.44 6.89 9.96
C SER A 49 -13.82 5.68 9.24
N CYS A 50 -13.82 5.70 7.90
CA CYS A 50 -13.36 4.63 7.02
C CYS A 50 -12.03 4.98 6.33
N VAL A 51 -11.46 6.14 6.64
CA VAL A 51 -10.27 6.65 5.96
C VAL A 51 -9.18 6.92 6.98
N CYS A 52 -7.95 6.44 6.74
CA CYS A 52 -6.84 6.62 7.67
C CYS A 52 -5.50 6.83 6.96
N PHE A 53 -4.63 7.65 7.55
CA PHE A 53 -3.26 7.82 7.09
C PHE A 53 -2.32 6.80 7.75
N VAL A 54 -1.52 6.12 6.93
CA VAL A 54 -0.52 5.17 7.38
C VAL A 54 0.86 5.55 6.81
N PRO A 55 1.94 5.47 7.59
CA PRO A 55 3.28 5.75 7.08
C PRO A 55 3.68 4.74 5.99
N LEU A 56 4.19 5.25 4.87
CA LEU A 56 4.71 4.43 3.77
C LEU A 56 5.97 3.64 4.19
N TYR A 57 6.75 4.22 5.10
CA TYR A 57 8.02 3.64 5.56
C TYR A 57 8.05 3.56 7.08
N ARG A 58 8.51 2.43 7.65
CA ARG A 58 8.63 2.29 9.11
C ARG A 58 9.61 3.26 9.77
N ASN A 59 10.63 3.70 9.03
CA ASN A 59 11.69 4.59 9.52
C ASN A 59 11.51 6.04 9.07
N ASN A 60 10.41 6.36 8.38
CA ASN A 60 10.09 7.71 7.97
C ASN A 60 8.58 7.98 8.11
N PRO A 61 8.15 8.64 9.20
CA PRO A 61 6.73 8.91 9.45
C PRO A 61 6.17 10.08 8.63
N THR A 62 6.99 10.84 7.89
CA THR A 62 6.49 12.00 7.13
C THR A 62 5.75 11.57 5.87
N CYS A 63 6.26 10.58 5.15
CA CYS A 63 5.62 10.07 3.94
C CYS A 63 4.48 9.11 4.31
N LYS A 64 3.24 9.51 4.03
CA LYS A 64 2.03 8.76 4.39
C LYS A 64 1.17 8.47 3.17
N VAL A 65 0.44 7.36 3.24
CA VAL A 65 -0.57 6.95 2.27
C VAL A 65 -1.93 6.95 2.95
N LEU A 66 -2.94 7.45 2.24
CA LEU A 66 -4.32 7.44 2.70
C LEU A 66 -4.99 6.13 2.28
N LEU A 67 -5.49 5.38 3.25
CA LEU A 67 -6.15 4.10 3.07
C LEU A 67 -7.66 4.25 3.25
N LEU A 68 -8.42 3.44 2.51
CA LEU A 68 -9.85 3.22 2.71
C LEU A 68 -10.06 1.83 3.28
N THR A 69 -10.72 1.72 4.43
CA THR A 69 -11.09 0.47 5.07
C THR A 69 -12.57 0.14 4.90
N ASP A 70 -12.93 -1.13 5.07
CA ASP A 70 -14.32 -1.56 5.06
C ASP A 70 -15.05 -0.99 6.30
N PRO A 71 -16.18 -0.29 6.13
CA PRO A 71 -16.99 0.19 7.25
C PRO A 71 -17.46 -0.93 8.20
N LYS A 72 -17.65 -2.15 7.68
CA LYS A 72 -18.09 -3.33 8.42
C LYS A 72 -16.92 -4.04 9.10
N ASP A 73 -15.73 -3.98 8.51
CA ASP A 73 -14.50 -4.58 9.01
C ASP A 73 -13.31 -3.61 8.83
N LYS A 74 -12.98 -2.90 9.92
CA LYS A 74 -11.93 -1.88 9.89
C LYS A 74 -10.52 -2.42 9.66
N GLU A 75 -10.33 -3.74 9.74
CA GLU A 75 -9.05 -4.39 9.44
C GLU A 75 -8.91 -4.64 7.93
N THR A 76 -10.01 -4.74 7.19
CA THR A 76 -9.98 -4.93 5.74
C THR A 76 -9.71 -3.59 5.03
N VAL A 77 -8.58 -3.51 4.32
CA VAL A 77 -8.24 -2.36 3.46
C VAL A 77 -8.73 -2.61 2.05
N LEU A 78 -9.56 -1.71 1.53
CA LEU A 78 -10.20 -1.81 0.21
C LEU A 78 -9.42 -1.08 -0.88
N ALA A 79 -8.89 0.10 -0.57
CA ALA A 79 -8.24 0.96 -1.55
C ALA A 79 -7.19 1.90 -0.95
N VAL A 80 -6.34 2.43 -1.81
CA VAL A 80 -5.36 3.48 -1.50
C VAL A 80 -5.63 4.71 -2.35
N TYR A 81 -5.49 5.91 -1.77
CA TYR A 81 -5.66 7.15 -2.52
C TYR A 81 -4.35 7.56 -3.16
N LEU A 82 -4.31 7.60 -4.49
CA LEU A 82 -3.13 7.98 -5.26
C LEU A 82 -3.55 8.80 -6.47
N ASN A 83 -2.85 9.90 -6.73
CA ASN A 83 -3.05 10.75 -7.90
C ASN A 83 -4.53 11.15 -8.08
N GLN A 84 -5.11 11.68 -6.99
CA GLN A 84 -6.48 12.18 -6.91
C GLN A 84 -7.59 11.14 -7.13
N ARG A 85 -7.29 9.84 -6.95
CA ARG A 85 -8.24 8.75 -7.13
C ARG A 85 -8.02 7.63 -6.11
N TRP A 86 -9.10 6.92 -5.79
CA TRP A 86 -9.04 5.67 -5.04
C TRP A 86 -8.69 4.51 -5.96
N TRP A 87 -7.64 3.79 -5.61
CA TRP A 87 -7.15 2.60 -6.30
C TRP A 87 -7.46 1.35 -5.48
N PRO A 88 -8.25 0.40 -6.01
CA PRO A 88 -8.42 -0.89 -5.38
C PRO A 88 -7.06 -1.57 -5.13
N VAL A 89 -6.90 -2.24 -3.99
CA VAL A 89 -5.64 -2.93 -3.61
C VAL A 89 -5.15 -3.88 -4.73
N GLU A 90 -6.08 -4.63 -5.32
CA GLU A 90 -5.86 -5.53 -6.45
C GLU A 90 -5.35 -4.86 -7.73
N ASP A 91 -5.68 -3.59 -7.95
CA ASP A 91 -5.22 -2.85 -9.13
C ASP A 91 -3.88 -2.16 -8.88
N VAL A 92 -3.55 -1.86 -7.62
CA VAL A 92 -2.24 -1.31 -7.26
C VAL A 92 -1.12 -2.30 -7.57
N VAL A 93 -1.36 -3.60 -7.36
CA VAL A 93 -0.35 -4.65 -7.58
C VAL A 93 -0.18 -5.03 -9.05
N LYS A 94 -0.96 -4.45 -9.97
CA LYS A 94 -0.85 -4.66 -11.42
C LYS A 94 0.04 -3.60 -12.06
N THR A 95 0.75 -3.97 -13.12
CA THR A 95 1.58 -3.06 -13.91
C THR A 95 0.96 -2.75 -15.27
N ALA A 96 1.25 -1.55 -15.80
CA ALA A 96 0.89 -1.17 -17.17
C ALA A 96 1.56 -2.04 -18.25
N ASP A 97 2.63 -2.75 -17.93
CA ASP A 97 3.28 -3.71 -18.82
C ASP A 97 2.78 -5.14 -18.52
N PRO A 98 1.82 -5.69 -19.28
CA PRO A 98 1.30 -7.03 -19.05
C PRO A 98 2.35 -8.13 -19.28
N SER A 99 3.47 -7.81 -19.94
CA SER A 99 4.58 -8.75 -20.16
C SER A 99 5.61 -8.76 -19.04
N ARG A 100 5.47 -7.87 -18.05
CA ARG A 100 6.38 -7.79 -16.91
C ARG A 100 6.34 -9.09 -16.10
N ASP A 101 7.50 -9.70 -15.96
CA ASP A 101 7.68 -10.98 -15.30
C ASP A 101 9.05 -11.05 -14.62
N GLY A 102 9.18 -11.95 -13.66
CA GLY A 102 10.41 -12.22 -12.93
C GLY A 102 10.68 -11.26 -11.78
N LEU A 103 11.88 -11.41 -11.20
CA LEU A 103 12.27 -10.70 -9.99
C LEU A 103 12.95 -9.36 -10.32
N VAL A 104 12.25 -8.26 -10.10
CA VAL A 104 12.68 -6.90 -10.48
C VAL A 104 12.99 -6.07 -9.24
N SER A 105 14.11 -5.34 -9.25
CA SER A 105 14.47 -4.42 -8.16
C SER A 105 13.52 -3.24 -8.09
N VAL A 106 13.16 -2.83 -6.86
CA VAL A 106 12.36 -1.63 -6.61
C VAL A 106 13.24 -0.40 -6.79
N GLN A 107 12.92 0.43 -7.77
CA GLN A 107 13.70 1.63 -8.15
C GLN A 107 12.85 2.90 -8.15
N THR A 108 11.57 2.79 -8.48
CA THR A 108 10.65 3.92 -8.62
C THR A 108 9.76 4.09 -7.39
N PHE A 109 9.16 5.27 -7.24
CA PHE A 109 8.18 5.50 -6.19
C PHE A 109 6.91 4.65 -6.40
N GLY A 110 6.44 4.49 -7.64
CA GLY A 110 5.33 3.59 -7.97
C GLY A 110 5.60 2.16 -7.46
N GLU A 111 6.78 1.60 -7.73
CA GLU A 111 7.15 0.28 -7.20
C GLU A 111 7.27 0.25 -5.66
N ARG A 112 7.62 1.38 -5.02
CA ARG A 112 7.57 1.48 -3.54
C ARG A 112 6.15 1.43 -3.02
N ILE A 113 5.19 2.01 -3.72
CA ILE A 113 3.76 1.87 -3.40
C ILE A 113 3.30 0.43 -3.59
N VAL A 114 3.67 -0.23 -4.70
CA VAL A 114 3.36 -1.66 -4.92
C VAL A 114 3.93 -2.52 -3.79
N LEU A 115 5.20 -2.30 -3.42
CA LEU A 115 5.84 -3.00 -2.32
C LEU A 115 5.12 -2.76 -0.99
N PHE A 116 4.67 -1.54 -0.73
CA PHE A 116 3.92 -1.21 0.48
C PHE A 116 2.60 -1.97 0.53
N VAL A 117 1.82 -1.95 -0.55
CA VAL A 117 0.55 -2.69 -0.62
C VAL A 117 0.79 -4.17 -0.40
N LEU A 118 1.80 -4.74 -1.07
CA LEU A 118 2.11 -6.15 -0.96
C LEU A 118 2.56 -6.53 0.46
N ASN A 119 3.57 -5.86 1.01
CA ASN A 119 4.15 -6.16 2.33
C ASN A 119 3.21 -5.83 3.50
N TYR A 120 2.61 -4.63 3.48
CA TYR A 120 1.87 -4.11 4.64
C TYR A 120 0.39 -4.48 4.58
N ILE A 121 -0.27 -4.34 3.42
CA ILE A 121 -1.71 -4.56 3.31
C ILE A 121 -1.99 -6.05 3.08
N ILE A 122 -1.46 -6.64 2.02
CA ILE A 122 -1.77 -8.03 1.64
C ILE A 122 -1.15 -9.00 2.66
N PHE A 123 0.18 -9.02 2.76
CA PHE A 123 0.88 -9.94 3.67
C PHE A 123 0.79 -9.52 5.15
N GLY A 124 0.67 -8.22 5.42
CA GLY A 124 0.69 -7.67 6.78
C GLY A 124 -0.64 -7.68 7.50
N ILE A 125 -1.70 -7.24 6.81
CA ILE A 125 -3.02 -7.02 7.42
C ILE A 125 -3.97 -8.15 6.99
N LEU A 126 -4.10 -8.41 5.69
CA LEU A 126 -5.07 -9.38 5.17
C LEU A 126 -4.69 -10.82 5.53
N GLU A 127 -3.41 -11.20 5.41
CA GLU A 127 -2.94 -12.54 5.78
C GLU A 127 -2.57 -12.70 7.26
N GLY A 128 -2.30 -11.59 7.97
CA GLY A 128 -1.88 -11.59 9.38
C GLY A 128 -3.01 -11.75 10.40
N SER A 129 -4.26 -11.56 9.99
CA SER A 129 -5.45 -11.57 10.87
C SER A 129 -5.79 -12.95 11.47
N SER A 130 -5.11 -14.04 11.07
CA SER A 130 -5.53 -15.40 11.43
C SER A 130 -4.70 -16.14 12.49
N ALA A 131 -3.58 -15.63 13.04
CA ALA A 131 -2.83 -16.45 14.02
C ALA A 131 -1.81 -15.80 14.97
N ASN A 132 -1.36 -14.56 14.80
CA ASN A 132 -0.39 -13.93 15.72
C ASN A 132 -0.38 -12.42 15.48
N ASP A 133 -0.29 -11.61 16.54
CA ASP A 133 -0.17 -10.13 16.53
C ASP A 133 1.08 -9.58 15.80
N ALA A 134 1.71 -10.35 14.93
CA ALA A 134 2.87 -9.99 14.15
C ALA A 134 2.44 -9.31 12.84
N PHE A 135 2.02 -8.06 12.93
CA PHE A 135 1.82 -7.22 11.73
C PHE A 135 3.16 -6.99 11.04
N PHE A 136 3.21 -7.17 9.72
CA PHE A 136 4.36 -6.70 8.96
C PHE A 136 4.41 -5.17 9.05
N LEU A 137 5.55 -4.62 9.42
CA LEU A 137 5.76 -3.16 9.37
C LEU A 137 6.01 -2.72 7.92
N PRO A 138 5.67 -1.47 7.56
CA PRO A 138 6.02 -0.92 6.26
C PRO A 138 7.53 -1.03 5.99
N HIS A 139 7.90 -1.24 4.73
CA HIS A 139 9.30 -1.46 4.37
C HIS A 139 10.15 -0.21 4.69
N SER A 140 11.43 -0.37 5.05
CA SER A 140 12.30 0.80 5.26
C SER A 140 12.50 1.57 3.95
N ALA A 141 12.58 2.90 4.04
CA ALA A 141 12.97 3.77 2.92
C ALA A 141 14.41 3.48 2.44
N THR A 142 15.28 2.99 3.33
CA THR A 142 16.71 2.79 3.08
C THR A 142 17.08 1.37 2.67
N GLU A 143 16.17 0.41 2.82
CA GLU A 143 16.43 -0.99 2.48
C GLU A 143 16.11 -1.26 1.01
N CYS A 144 16.87 -2.19 0.43
CA CYS A 144 16.62 -2.66 -0.93
C CYS A 144 15.59 -3.79 -0.91
N ALA A 145 14.71 -3.77 -1.90
CA ALA A 145 13.74 -4.83 -2.13
C ALA A 145 13.63 -5.16 -3.62
N LYS A 146 13.11 -6.34 -3.90
CA LYS A 146 12.70 -6.79 -5.24
C LYS A 146 11.26 -7.28 -5.18
N ILE A 147 10.53 -7.07 -6.26
CA ILE A 147 9.17 -7.58 -6.45
C ILE A 147 9.24 -8.70 -7.48
N LEU A 148 8.61 -9.82 -7.17
CA LEU A 148 8.37 -10.89 -8.13
C LEU A 148 7.08 -10.57 -8.89
N TRP A 149 7.23 -10.31 -10.18
CA TRP A 149 6.13 -10.13 -11.11
C TRP A 149 5.81 -11.44 -11.80
N ARG A 150 4.54 -11.69 -12.11
CA ARG A 150 4.08 -12.79 -12.94
C ARG A 150 2.90 -12.30 -13.76
N ASN A 151 2.99 -12.37 -15.09
CA ASN A 151 1.94 -11.93 -16.01
C ASN A 151 1.43 -10.49 -15.72
N GLY A 152 2.33 -9.56 -15.39
CA GLY A 152 1.96 -8.18 -15.09
C GLY A 152 1.38 -7.94 -13.68
N GLU A 153 1.44 -8.91 -12.77
CA GLU A 153 0.97 -8.78 -11.39
C GLU A 153 2.11 -9.05 -10.38
N ALA A 154 2.21 -8.22 -9.35
CA ALA A 154 3.14 -8.39 -8.25
C ALA A 154 2.61 -9.45 -7.28
N VAL A 155 3.28 -10.60 -7.21
CA VAL A 155 2.81 -11.77 -6.45
C VAL A 155 3.63 -12.07 -5.20
N ALA A 156 4.86 -11.56 -5.12
CA ALA A 156 5.71 -11.70 -3.94
C ALA A 156 6.76 -10.58 -3.89
N PHE A 157 7.45 -10.46 -2.75
CA PHE A 157 8.59 -9.57 -2.63
C PHE A 157 9.74 -10.22 -1.86
N TYR A 158 10.93 -9.67 -2.07
CA TYR A 158 12.15 -10.05 -1.37
C TYR A 158 12.83 -8.80 -0.83
N SER A 159 13.15 -8.77 0.46
CA SER A 159 13.78 -7.64 1.11
C SER A 159 15.14 -8.01 1.70
N VAL A 160 16.13 -7.14 1.48
CA VAL A 160 17.44 -7.24 2.12
C VAL A 160 17.47 -6.32 3.32
N LYS A 161 17.42 -6.89 4.52
CA LYS A 161 17.65 -6.13 5.76
C LYS A 161 19.15 -5.87 5.90
N MET A 162 19.56 -4.61 5.97
CA MET A 162 20.93 -4.32 6.38
C MET A 162 21.10 -4.79 7.84
N LYS A 163 22.17 -5.56 8.10
CA LYS A 163 22.51 -5.94 9.48
C LYS A 163 22.62 -4.66 10.30
N GLY A 164 21.85 -4.58 11.39
CA GLY A 164 22.07 -3.55 12.40
C GLY A 164 23.50 -3.65 12.94
N THR A 165 24.13 -2.51 13.18
CA THR A 165 25.47 -2.45 13.76
C THR A 165 25.42 -2.81 15.24
N VAL A 166 25.24 -4.10 15.58
CA VAL A 166 25.68 -4.67 16.85
C VAL A 166 26.14 -6.12 16.62
N ILE A 167 27.29 -6.42 17.23
CA ILE A 167 28.15 -7.59 17.12
C ILE A 167 27.41 -8.92 17.44
N LEU A 168 27.77 -9.98 16.71
CA LEU A 168 27.44 -11.41 16.87
C LEU A 168 25.96 -11.83 17.03
N GLU A 169 25.34 -12.26 15.94
CA GLU A 169 25.00 -13.66 15.65
C GLU A 169 24.04 -13.71 14.46
N THR A 170 24.34 -14.58 13.50
CA THR A 170 23.62 -14.67 12.23
C THR A 170 22.40 -15.57 12.40
N ARG A 171 21.19 -15.01 12.37
CA ARG A 171 19.96 -15.77 12.08
C ARG A 171 19.31 -15.23 10.82
N PHE A 172 19.36 -16.03 9.75
CA PHE A 172 18.57 -15.83 8.55
C PHE A 172 17.15 -16.33 8.85
N HIS A 173 16.18 -15.43 8.88
CA HIS A 173 14.76 -15.82 8.82
C HIS A 173 14.35 -15.85 7.36
N TRP A 174 14.07 -17.06 6.88
CA TRP A 174 13.48 -17.30 5.57
C TRP A 174 11.96 -17.14 5.69
N PHE A 175 11.38 -16.27 4.88
CA PHE A 175 9.98 -16.40 4.49
C PHE A 175 10.01 -16.71 3.00
N LEU A 176 9.99 -18.01 2.69
CA LEU A 176 9.51 -18.49 1.40
C LEU A 176 7.99 -18.66 1.59
N ILE A 177 7.23 -18.07 0.67
CA ILE A 177 5.86 -18.51 0.39
C ILE A 177 5.98 -19.47 -0.79
#